data_AF-A0A183HB96-F1
#
_entry.id   AF-A0A183HB96-F1
#
_cell.length_a   1.000
_cell.length_b   1.000
_cell.length_c   1.000
_cell.angle_alpha   90.00
_cell.angle_beta   90.00
_cell.angle_gamma   90.00
#
_symmetry.space_group_name_H-M   'P 1'
#
loop_
_entity.id
_entity.type
_entity.pdbx_description
1 polymer ?
#
loop_
_entity_poly.entity_id
_entity_poly.type
_entity_poly.pdbx_seq_one_letter_code
_entity_poly.pdbx_strand_id
1 'polypeptide(L)'
;LTDFARKYEKGQVGNSNKEDLIRHLTIKRDKKLETLHQQRKERERLQTAELVDRQAKEMLELFKQARVECDDSSYRGSPSYPATPPPPQPPICSKRDIYTNTMVFEAIDEVAITMAQSEITTFTELIRTLTANARNDIEKAR
;
A
#
# COMPACT_ATOMS: atom_id res chain seq x y z
N LEU A 1 -20.48 26.42 -30.16
CA LEU A 1 -19.13 26.84 -30.65
C LEU A 1 -19.25 27.69 -31.92
N THR A 2 -19.92 27.20 -32.96
CA THR A 2 -20.16 27.92 -34.22
C THR A 2 -20.91 29.26 -34.07
N ASP A 3 -21.93 29.34 -33.21
CA ASP A 3 -22.66 30.59 -32.97
C ASP A 3 -21.91 31.59 -32.08
N PHE A 4 -21.07 31.09 -31.18
CA PHE A 4 -20.18 31.94 -30.38
C PHE A 4 -19.08 32.55 -31.27
N ALA A 5 -18.47 31.75 -32.16
CA ALA A 5 -17.48 32.21 -33.12
C ALA A 5 -18.04 33.31 -34.04
N ARG A 6 -19.25 33.12 -34.59
CA ARG A 6 -19.94 34.14 -35.40
C ARG A 6 -20.26 35.43 -34.62
N LYS A 7 -20.64 35.33 -33.34
CA LYS A 7 -20.88 36.52 -32.49
C LYS A 7 -19.59 37.22 -32.09
N TYR A 8 -18.50 36.47 -31.91
CA TYR A 8 -17.18 36.99 -31.56
C TYR A 8 -16.58 37.81 -32.71
N GLU A 9 -16.65 37.29 -33.94
CA GLU A 9 -16.23 38.03 -35.15
C GLU A 9 -17.04 39.31 -35.39
N LYS A 10 -18.32 39.32 -35.00
CA LYS A 10 -19.19 40.51 -35.07
C LYS A 10 -19.01 41.49 -33.90
N GLY A 11 -18.07 41.23 -32.97
CA GLY A 11 -17.82 42.10 -31.81
C GLY A 11 -18.93 42.11 -30.76
N GLN A 12 -19.92 41.21 -30.84
CA GLN A 12 -21.13 41.21 -29.99
C GLN A 12 -20.97 40.40 -28.69
N VAL A 13 -19.77 39.88 -28.39
CA VAL A 13 -19.52 39.05 -27.22
C VAL A 13 -19.01 39.91 -26.08
N GLY A 14 -19.86 40.16 -25.08
CA GLY A 14 -19.48 40.84 -23.83
C GLY A 14 -18.38 40.08 -23.08
N ASN A 15 -17.55 40.82 -22.33
CA ASN A 15 -16.36 40.27 -21.65
C ASN A 15 -16.67 39.04 -20.79
N SER A 16 -17.79 39.02 -20.06
CA SER A 16 -18.21 37.89 -19.22
C SER A 16 -18.36 36.58 -19.99
N ASN A 17 -18.90 36.62 -21.22
CA ASN A 17 -19.05 35.44 -22.06
C ASN A 17 -17.71 34.90 -22.59
N LYS A 18 -16.70 35.78 -22.74
CA LYS A 18 -15.33 35.37 -23.09
C LYS A 18 -14.67 34.68 -21.89
N GLU A 19 -14.80 35.27 -20.71
CA GLU A 19 -14.28 34.72 -19.45
C GLU A 19 -14.90 33.36 -19.11
N ASP A 20 -16.21 33.19 -19.29
CA ASP A 20 -16.90 31.90 -19.09
C ASP A 20 -16.41 30.82 -20.06
N LEU A 21 -16.18 31.19 -21.33
CA LEU A 21 -15.65 30.26 -22.31
C LEU A 21 -14.20 29.86 -21.98
N ILE A 22 -13.36 30.82 -21.58
CA ILE A 22 -11.98 30.54 -21.16
C ILE A 22 -12.00 29.58 -19.97
N ARG A 23 -12.79 29.86 -18.92
CA ARG A 23 -12.96 28.96 -17.77
C ARG A 23 -13.39 27.57 -18.19
N HIS A 24 -14.41 27.46 -19.04
CA HIS A 24 -14.91 26.17 -19.50
C HIS A 24 -13.86 25.37 -20.28
N LEU A 25 -13.11 26.03 -21.17
CA LEU A 25 -12.04 25.40 -21.94
C LEU A 25 -10.86 24.97 -21.05
N THR A 26 -10.50 25.78 -20.05
CA THR A 26 -9.48 25.44 -19.05
C THR A 26 -9.89 24.21 -18.25
N ILE A 27 -11.10 24.19 -17.67
CA ILE A 27 -11.62 23.04 -16.93
C ILE A 27 -11.64 21.78 -17.80
N LYS A 28 -12.05 21.91 -19.08
CA LYS A 28 -12.08 20.78 -20.02
C LYS A 28 -10.67 20.25 -20.32
N ARG A 29 -9.69 21.14 -20.48
CA ARG A 29 -8.28 20.77 -20.65
C ARG A 29 -7.76 20.05 -19.41
N ASP A 30 -7.99 20.62 -18.22
CA ASP A 30 -7.48 20.08 -16.96
C ASP A 30 -8.09 18.71 -16.66
N LYS A 31 -9.40 18.54 -16.84
CA LYS A 31 -10.05 17.22 -16.73
C LYS A 31 -9.47 16.19 -17.69
N LYS A 32 -9.13 16.59 -18.91
CA LYS A 32 -8.50 15.68 -19.89
C LYS A 32 -7.09 15.30 -19.45
N LEU A 33 -6.30 16.25 -18.94
CA LEU A 33 -4.97 15.98 -18.40
C LEU A 33 -5.03 15.05 -17.19
N GLU A 34 -5.93 15.32 -16.25
CA GLU A 34 -6.13 14.48 -15.06
C GLU A 34 -6.49 13.05 -15.45
N THR A 35 -7.41 12.88 -16.41
CA THR A 35 -7.78 11.56 -16.92
C THR A 35 -6.58 10.82 -17.51
N LEU A 36 -5.73 11.52 -18.28
CA LEU A 36 -4.52 10.91 -18.87
C LEU A 36 -3.49 10.54 -17.79
N HIS A 37 -3.29 11.38 -16.78
CA HIS A 37 -2.41 11.08 -15.66
C HIS A 37 -2.90 9.87 -14.88
N GLN A 38 -4.20 9.79 -14.59
CA GLN A 38 -4.80 8.67 -13.88
C GLN A 38 -4.68 7.37 -14.66
N GLN A 39 -4.93 7.38 -15.98
CA GLN A 39 -4.73 6.21 -16.84
C GLN A 39 -3.26 5.76 -16.92
N ARG A 40 -2.30 6.70 -16.89
CA ARG A 40 -0.88 6.35 -16.84
C ARG A 40 -0.51 5.68 -15.52
N LYS A 41 -0.93 6.26 -14.40
CA LYS A 41 -0.70 5.71 -13.06
C LYS A 41 -1.31 4.31 -12.90
N GLU A 42 -2.51 4.10 -13.43
CA GLU A 42 -3.16 2.79 -13.37
C GLU A 42 -2.45 1.74 -14.22
N ARG A 43 -1.94 2.10 -15.40
CA ARG A 43 -1.10 1.20 -16.21
C ARG A 43 0.18 0.80 -15.50
N GLU A 44 0.86 1.75 -14.87
CA GLU A 44 2.07 1.48 -14.08
C GLU A 44 1.76 0.56 -12.90
N ARG A 45 0.62 0.76 -12.23
CA ARG A 45 0.14 -0.11 -11.15
C ARG A 45 -0.15 -1.54 -11.63
N LEU A 46 -0.85 -1.69 -12.75
CA LEU A 46 -1.17 -3.00 -13.34
C LEU A 46 0.09 -3.76 -13.76
N GLN A 47 1.03 -3.10 -14.45
CA GLN A 47 2.31 -3.74 -14.83
C GLN A 47 3.10 -4.22 -13.62
N THR A 48 3.10 -3.44 -12.54
CA THR A 48 3.75 -3.84 -11.28
C THR A 48 3.04 -5.05 -10.67
N ALA A 49 1.71 -5.06 -10.64
CA ALA A 49 0.94 -6.18 -10.12
C ALA A 49 1.17 -7.47 -10.91
N GLU A 50 1.18 -7.40 -12.25
CA GLU A 50 1.47 -8.53 -13.13
C GLU A 50 2.88 -9.07 -12.94
N LEU A 51 3.88 -8.18 -12.80
CA LEU A 51 5.26 -8.59 -12.55
C LEU A 51 5.39 -9.32 -11.21
N VAL A 52 4.76 -8.79 -10.15
CA VAL A 52 4.76 -9.42 -8.82
C VAL A 52 4.06 -10.78 -8.85
N ASP A 53 2.91 -10.89 -9.51
CA ASP A 53 2.18 -12.16 -9.63
C ASP A 53 3.00 -13.22 -10.39
N ARG A 54 3.69 -12.82 -11.46
CA ARG A 54 4.61 -13.70 -12.18
C ARG A 54 5.75 -14.18 -11.29
N GLN A 55 6.43 -13.27 -10.60
CA GLN A 55 7.54 -13.62 -9.71
C GLN A 55 7.08 -14.52 -8.56
N ALA A 56 5.89 -14.29 -8.01
CA ALA A 56 5.31 -15.13 -6.96
C ALA A 56 5.04 -16.56 -7.45
N LYS A 57 4.56 -16.71 -8.69
CA LYS A 57 4.35 -18.02 -9.33
C LYS A 57 5.67 -18.76 -9.56
N GLU A 58 6.67 -18.07 -10.10
CA GLU A 58 8.02 -18.62 -10.33
C GLU A 58 8.65 -19.07 -8.98
N MET A 59 8.54 -18.26 -7.93
CA MET A 59 8.98 -18.64 -6.58
C MET A 59 8.26 -19.88 -6.04
N LEU A 60 6.94 -19.97 -6.23
CA LEU A 60 6.15 -21.12 -5.80
C LEU A 60 6.54 -22.40 -6.55
N GLU A 61 6.89 -22.28 -7.83
CA GLU A 61 7.41 -23.39 -8.64
C GLU A 61 8.78 -23.86 -8.14
N LEU A 62 9.70 -22.94 -7.83
CA LEU A 62 10.99 -23.26 -7.21
C LEU A 62 10.82 -23.99 -5.88
N PHE A 63 9.87 -23.56 -5.02
CA PHE A 63 9.55 -24.28 -3.79
C PHE A 63 9.05 -25.70 -4.05
N LYS A 64 8.21 -25.90 -5.07
CA LYS A 64 7.73 -27.25 -5.44
C LYS A 64 8.89 -28.12 -5.92
N GLN A 65 9.76 -27.59 -6.78
CA GLN A 65 10.92 -28.31 -7.29
C GLN A 65 11.89 -28.71 -6.16
N ALA A 66 12.25 -27.77 -5.28
CA ALA A 66 13.11 -28.03 -4.14
C ALA A 66 12.54 -29.12 -3.20
N ARG A 67 11.21 -29.21 -3.08
CA ARG A 67 10.55 -30.29 -2.30
C ARG A 67 10.66 -31.65 -2.97
N VAL A 68 10.57 -31.73 -4.30
CA VAL A 68 10.73 -32.99 -5.05
C VAL A 68 12.19 -33.47 -4.99
N GLU A 69 13.15 -32.56 -5.17
CA GLU A 69 14.59 -32.88 -5.10
C GLU A 69 15.02 -33.35 -3.70
N CYS A 70 14.37 -32.88 -2.63
CA CYS A 70 14.66 -33.29 -1.26
C CYS A 70 14.02 -34.65 -0.88
N ASP A 71 12.94 -35.06 -1.55
CA ASP A 71 12.26 -36.35 -1.31
C ASP A 71 13.05 -37.55 -1.88
N ASP A 72 13.91 -37.31 -2.89
CA ASP A 72 14.78 -38.34 -3.50
C ASP A 72 16.06 -38.61 -2.66
N SER A 73 16.38 -37.73 -1.70
CA SER A 73 17.50 -37.88 -0.76
C SER A 73 17.02 -38.41 0.60
N SER A 74 16.72 -39.70 0.67
CA SER A 74 16.80 -40.60 1.84
C SER A 74 16.46 -40.12 3.28
N TYR A 75 15.69 -39.05 3.49
CA TYR A 75 15.26 -38.57 4.81
C TYR A 75 13.74 -38.77 5.03
N ARG A 76 13.32 -40.05 5.07
CA ARG A 76 11.96 -40.51 5.43
C ARG A 76 11.62 -40.26 6.92
N GLY A 77 11.75 -39.04 7.42
CA GLY A 77 11.47 -38.78 8.85
C GLY A 77 11.24 -37.34 9.26
N SER A 78 11.52 -36.34 8.41
CA SER A 78 11.24 -34.95 8.78
C SER A 78 9.75 -34.64 8.56
N PRO A 79 9.00 -34.15 9.56
CA PRO A 79 7.61 -33.80 9.36
C PRO A 79 7.53 -32.71 8.29
N SER A 80 6.90 -33.05 7.17
CA SER A 80 6.63 -32.12 6.08
C SER A 80 5.85 -30.94 6.65
N TYR A 81 6.47 -29.75 6.62
CA TYR A 81 5.79 -28.52 7.02
C TYR A 81 4.49 -28.39 6.20
N PRO A 82 3.33 -28.17 6.84
CA PRO A 82 2.04 -28.22 6.16
C PRO A 82 1.99 -27.21 5.01
N ALA A 83 1.38 -27.61 3.88
CA ALA A 83 1.31 -26.80 2.66
C ALA A 83 0.59 -25.45 2.87
N THR A 84 -0.26 -25.40 3.89
CA THR A 84 -0.87 -24.19 4.42
C THR A 84 -0.32 -23.96 5.81
N PRO A 85 0.20 -22.76 6.13
CA PRO A 85 0.60 -22.45 7.50
C PRO A 85 -0.59 -22.67 8.45
N PRO A 86 -0.34 -23.11 9.69
CA PRO A 86 -1.42 -23.23 10.67
C PRO A 86 -2.11 -21.88 10.86
N PRO A 87 -3.44 -21.86 11.12
CA PRO A 87 -4.15 -20.63 11.40
C PRO A 87 -3.47 -19.87 12.54
N PRO A 88 -3.36 -18.54 12.48
CA PRO A 88 -2.81 -17.76 13.57
C PRO A 88 -3.68 -17.98 14.82
N GLN A 89 -3.08 -18.52 15.87
CA GLN A 89 -3.75 -18.69 17.16
C GLN A 89 -3.31 -17.56 18.10
N PRO A 90 -4.22 -17.07 18.97
CA PRO A 90 -3.85 -16.09 19.97
C PRO A 90 -2.81 -16.71 20.93
N PRO A 91 -1.90 -15.89 21.49
CA PRO A 91 -0.97 -16.35 22.51
C PRO A 91 -1.73 -16.94 23.70
N ILE A 92 -1.28 -18.10 24.18
CA ILE A 92 -1.94 -18.85 25.26
C ILE A 92 -1.49 -18.36 26.64
N CYS A 93 -0.34 -17.69 26.72
CA CYS A 93 0.24 -17.17 27.97
C CYS A 93 0.25 -15.64 28.01
N SER A 94 0.24 -15.10 29.22
CA SER A 94 0.34 -13.66 29.47
C SER A 94 1.76 -13.17 29.26
N LYS A 95 1.92 -11.88 28.92
CA LYS A 95 3.24 -11.22 28.92
C LYS A 95 3.94 -11.36 30.28
N ARG A 96 3.19 -11.42 31.39
CA ARG A 96 3.73 -11.61 32.74
C ARG A 96 4.36 -12.98 32.97
N ASP A 97 3.99 -13.98 32.17
CA ASP A 97 4.52 -15.35 32.29
C ASP A 97 5.88 -15.50 31.58
N ILE A 98 6.18 -14.59 30.65
CA ILE A 98 7.38 -14.64 29.79
C ILE A 98 8.41 -13.57 30.18
N TYR A 99 7.95 -12.43 30.69
CA TYR A 99 8.79 -11.29 31.02
C TYR A 99 8.97 -11.15 32.52
N THR A 100 10.24 -11.13 32.96
CA THR A 100 10.61 -10.84 34.35
C THR A 100 10.15 -9.45 34.80
N ASN A 101 10.10 -8.48 33.87
CA ASN A 101 9.61 -7.14 34.11
C ASN A 101 8.82 -6.64 32.90
N THR A 102 7.57 -6.22 33.11
CA THR A 102 6.72 -5.66 32.05
C THR A 102 6.91 -4.16 31.86
N MET A 103 7.62 -3.46 32.74
CA MET A 103 7.92 -2.02 32.58
C MET A 103 8.78 -1.73 31.35
N VAL A 104 9.45 -2.75 30.80
CA VAL A 104 10.18 -2.63 29.53
C VAL A 104 9.28 -2.23 28.35
N PHE A 105 7.95 -2.37 28.49
CA PHE A 105 6.97 -1.98 27.48
C PHE A 105 6.43 -0.57 27.65
N GLU A 106 6.68 0.10 28.78
CA GLU A 106 6.05 1.39 29.12
C GLU A 106 6.32 2.46 28.05
N ALA A 107 7.57 2.59 27.61
CA ALA A 107 7.94 3.53 26.55
C ALA A 107 7.28 3.21 25.19
N ILE A 108 7.06 1.93 24.89
CA ILE A 108 6.40 1.50 23.65
C ILE A 108 4.89 1.79 23.74
N ASP A 109 4.29 1.48 24.89
CA ASP A 109 2.87 1.70 25.17
C ASP A 109 2.54 3.20 25.15
N GLU A 110 3.40 4.07 25.71
CA GLU A 110 3.22 5.53 25.64
C GLU A 110 3.20 6.04 24.19
N VAL A 111 4.12 5.57 23.34
CA VAL A 111 4.15 5.94 21.91
C VAL A 111 2.88 5.46 21.22
N ALA A 112 2.47 4.21 21.47
CA ALA A 112 1.27 3.63 20.87
C ALA A 112 -0.01 4.37 21.30
N ILE A 113 -0.15 4.70 22.59
CA ILE A 113 -1.29 5.46 23.13
C ILE A 113 -1.32 6.87 22.53
N THR A 114 -0.18 7.55 22.50
CA THR A 114 -0.07 8.91 21.92
C THR A 114 -0.47 8.89 20.44
N MET A 115 -0.02 7.88 19.70
CA MET A 115 -0.40 7.69 18.29
C MET A 115 -1.88 7.37 18.12
N ALA A 116 -2.47 6.54 18.98
CA ALA A 116 -3.89 6.23 18.94
C ALA A 116 -4.78 7.46 19.21
N GLN A 117 -4.27 8.45 19.93
CA GLN A 117 -4.94 9.73 20.20
C GLN A 117 -4.68 10.79 19.12
N SER A 118 -3.75 10.55 18.20
CA SER A 118 -3.36 11.49 17.14
C SER A 118 -4.12 11.21 15.83
N GLU A 119 -4.34 12.25 15.03
CA GLU A 119 -4.92 12.08 13.69
C GLU A 119 -3.85 11.64 12.69
N ILE A 120 -3.75 10.34 12.46
CA ILE A 120 -2.84 9.75 11.47
C ILE A 120 -3.58 9.54 10.16
N THR A 121 -3.08 10.15 9.08
CA THR A 121 -3.78 10.19 7.78
C THR A 121 -3.41 9.04 6.86
N THR A 122 -2.27 8.38 7.10
CA THR A 122 -1.79 7.29 6.25
C THR A 122 -1.19 6.13 7.06
N PHE A 123 -1.39 4.91 6.56
CA PHE A 123 -0.81 3.70 7.16
C PHE A 123 0.73 3.74 7.20
N THR A 124 1.36 4.32 6.17
CA THR A 124 2.82 4.44 6.13
C THR A 124 3.36 5.36 7.22
N GLU A 125 2.66 6.46 7.50
CA GLU A 125 3.00 7.38 8.59
C GLU A 125 2.83 6.72 9.96
N LEU A 126 1.75 5.95 10.15
CA LEU A 126 1.53 5.14 11.35
C LEU A 126 2.73 4.22 11.62
N ILE A 127 3.08 3.39 10.64
CA ILE A 127 4.16 2.39 10.80
C ILE A 127 5.52 3.08 11.01
N ARG A 128 5.81 4.16 10.27
CA ARG A 128 7.07 4.90 10.44
C ARG A 128 7.20 5.47 11.85
N THR A 129 6.12 5.99 12.41
CA THR A 129 6.15 6.62 13.73
C THR A 129 6.25 5.57 14.85
N LEU A 130 5.47 4.49 14.76
CA LEU A 130 5.53 3.40 15.74
C LEU A 130 6.90 2.70 15.76
N THR A 131 7.58 2.61 14.61
CA THR A 131 8.86 1.89 14.50
C THR A 131 10.09 2.81 14.51
N ALA A 132 9.92 4.13 14.64
CA ALA A 132 10.99 5.12 14.50
C ALA A 132 12.19 4.88 15.43
N ASN A 133 11.92 4.42 16.65
CA ASN A 133 12.93 4.21 17.69
C ASN A 133 13.39 2.75 17.82
N ALA A 134 12.83 1.83 17.03
CA ALA A 134 13.15 0.41 17.10
C ALA A 134 14.48 0.11 16.40
N ARG A 135 15.46 -0.37 17.16
CA ARG A 135 16.84 -0.62 16.71
C ARG A 135 17.02 -2.00 16.08
N ASN A 136 16.12 -2.93 16.39
CA ASN A 136 16.17 -4.31 15.93
C ASN A 136 14.75 -4.84 15.63
N ASP A 137 14.66 -5.98 14.96
CA ASP A 137 13.38 -6.54 14.53
C ASP A 137 12.54 -7.06 15.71
N ILE A 138 13.17 -7.37 16.85
CA ILE A 138 12.47 -7.74 18.08
C ILE A 138 11.71 -6.53 18.64
N GLU A 139 12.30 -5.35 18.63
CA GLU A 139 11.65 -4.10 19.06
C GLU A 139 10.55 -3.66 18.10
N LYS A 140 10.68 -3.93 16.79
CA LYS A 140 9.61 -3.66 15.82
C LYS A 140 8.44 -4.63 15.95
N ALA A 141 8.71 -5.86 16.38
CA ALA A 141 7.69 -6.90 16.56
C ALA A 141 6.92 -6.76 17.88
N ARG A 142 7.51 -6.09 18.87
CA ARG A 142 6.87 -5.74 20.14
C ARG A 142 5.87 -4.61 19.96
#